data_AF-A0A6H1MXI1-F1
#
_entry.id   AF-A0A6H1MXI1-F1
#
_cell.length_a   1.000
_cell.length_b   1.000
_cell.length_c   1.000
_cell.angle_alpha   90.00
_cell.angle_beta   90.00
_cell.angle_gamma   90.00
#
_symmetry.space_group_name_H-M   'P 1'
#
loop_
_entity.id
_entity.type
_entity.pdbx_description
1 polymer ?
#
loop_
_entity_poly.entity_id
_entity_poly.type
_entity_poly.pdbx_seq_one_letter_code
_entity_poly.pdbx_strand_id
1 'polypeptide(L)'
;MSFTWRYVVRPDGSFFRIGNADGSLDNVSDEELLRLRPAADPDEDERPARRCSRCGGEVLLHWNGPLITGVWMELCPAYDAHRPAARAFIRWHRDPDRNPKALPQLFEDWAETMHAHGWARAPQPEAPPSPPAHLSLVPRGEG
;
A
#
# COMPACT_ATOMS: atom_id res chain seq x y z
N MET A 1 -3.32 -0.33 -26.27
CA MET A 1 -3.92 -0.56 -24.93
C MET A 1 -3.10 0.23 -23.94
N SER A 2 -3.71 1.16 -23.21
CA SER A 2 -3.04 1.97 -22.18
C SER A 2 -3.27 1.34 -20.82
N PHE A 3 -2.20 1.00 -20.11
CA PHE A 3 -2.31 0.56 -18.74
C PHE A 3 -2.66 1.76 -17.84
N THR A 4 -3.80 1.71 -17.17
CA THR A 4 -4.25 2.76 -16.26
C THR A 4 -4.47 2.21 -14.86
N TRP A 5 -4.37 3.06 -13.84
CA TRP A 5 -4.69 2.70 -12.47
C TRP A 5 -6.05 3.26 -12.08
N ARG A 6 -6.92 2.42 -11.51
CA ARG A 6 -8.15 2.85 -10.83
C ARG A 6 -7.85 3.01 -9.35
N TYR A 7 -8.11 4.19 -8.80
CA TYR A 7 -7.90 4.51 -7.39
C TYR A 7 -9.24 4.54 -6.65
N VAL A 8 -9.29 3.94 -5.46
CA VAL A 8 -10.48 3.95 -4.60
C VAL A 8 -10.10 4.45 -3.22
N VAL A 9 -10.75 5.53 -2.78
CA VAL A 9 -10.42 6.27 -1.55
C VAL A 9 -11.46 6.02 -0.48
N ARG A 10 -11.02 5.72 0.74
CA ARG A 10 -11.88 5.53 1.90
C ARG A 10 -12.08 6.85 2.67
N PRO A 11 -13.14 6.94 3.52
CA PRO A 11 -13.41 8.12 4.32
C PRO A 11 -12.31 8.51 5.32
N ASP A 12 -11.43 7.59 5.68
CA ASP A 12 -10.25 7.84 6.54
C ASP A 12 -9.02 8.36 5.78
N GLY A 13 -9.08 8.40 4.44
CA GLY A 13 -8.00 8.87 3.57
C GLY A 13 -7.07 7.76 3.08
N SER A 14 -7.24 6.54 3.59
CA SER A 14 -6.59 5.36 3.03
C SER A 14 -7.17 5.04 1.65
N PHE A 15 -6.39 4.37 0.81
CA PHE A 15 -6.81 4.03 -0.55
C PHE A 15 -6.08 2.78 -1.05
N PHE A 16 -6.61 2.19 -2.12
CA PHE A 16 -5.89 1.18 -2.92
C PHE A 16 -6.03 1.52 -4.40
N ARG A 17 -5.22 0.84 -5.24
CA ARG A 17 -5.33 0.94 -6.69
C ARG A 17 -5.35 -0.42 -7.36
N ILE A 18 -6.11 -0.55 -8.43
CA ILE A 18 -6.22 -1.76 -9.25
C ILE A 18 -5.78 -1.43 -10.68
N GLY A 19 -4.99 -2.32 -11.28
CA GLY A 19 -4.54 -2.17 -12.66
C GLY A 19 -5.69 -2.42 -13.62
N ASN A 20 -5.89 -1.51 -14.57
CA ASN A 20 -6.92 -1.53 -15.59
C ASN A 20 -6.25 -1.51 -16.96
N ALA A 21 -5.86 -2.68 -17.43
CA ALA A 21 -5.08 -2.85 -18.66
C ALA A 21 -5.94 -2.80 -19.93
N ASP A 22 -7.21 -3.19 -19.82
CA ASP A 22 -8.16 -3.36 -20.93
C ASP A 22 -9.35 -2.38 -20.88
N GLY A 23 -9.39 -1.49 -19.88
CA GLY A 23 -10.51 -0.56 -19.68
C GLY A 23 -11.75 -1.19 -19.06
N SER A 24 -11.73 -2.48 -18.71
CA SER A 24 -12.88 -3.21 -18.17
C SER A 24 -13.41 -2.61 -16.86
N LEU A 25 -12.55 -1.91 -16.11
CA LEU A 25 -12.90 -1.28 -14.84
C LEU A 25 -13.42 0.16 -14.97
N ASP A 26 -13.54 0.72 -16.18
CA ASP A 26 -13.92 2.13 -16.37
C ASP A 26 -15.37 2.43 -15.96
N ASN A 27 -16.25 1.46 -16.12
CA ASN A 27 -17.69 1.57 -15.79
C ASN A 27 -18.03 0.94 -14.43
N VAL A 28 -17.04 0.45 -13.69
CA VAL A 28 -17.25 -0.21 -12.39
C VAL A 28 -17.27 0.87 -11.30
N SER A 29 -18.24 0.79 -10.41
CA SER A 29 -18.37 1.71 -9.28
C SER A 29 -17.29 1.49 -8.21
N ASP A 30 -17.02 2.50 -7.39
CA ASP A 30 -16.05 2.38 -6.30
C ASP A 30 -16.51 1.35 -5.26
N GLU A 31 -17.82 1.19 -5.04
CA GLU A 31 -18.41 0.17 -4.18
C GLU A 31 -18.15 -1.25 -4.69
N GLU A 32 -18.22 -1.45 -6.01
CA GLU A 32 -17.91 -2.74 -6.63
C GLU A 32 -16.40 -3.00 -6.62
N LEU A 33 -15.57 -1.98 -6.88
CA LEU A 33 -14.12 -2.09 -6.76
C LEU A 33 -13.68 -2.43 -5.33
N LEU A 34 -14.36 -1.91 -4.31
CA LEU A 34 -14.12 -2.27 -2.90
C LEU A 34 -14.34 -3.76 -2.64
N ARG A 35 -15.32 -4.38 -3.31
CA ARG A 35 -15.58 -5.84 -3.21
C ARG A 35 -14.56 -6.67 -3.95
N LEU A 36 -13.94 -6.10 -4.98
CA LEU A 36 -12.87 -6.71 -5.78
C LEU A 36 -11.49 -6.57 -5.14
N ARG A 37 -11.38 -5.95 -3.93
CA ARG A 37 -10.14 -5.90 -3.16
C ARG A 37 -9.50 -7.29 -3.20
N PRO A 38 -8.27 -7.43 -3.75
CA PRO A 38 -7.49 -8.65 -3.53
C PRO A 38 -7.48 -8.85 -2.04
N ALA A 39 -7.94 -9.99 -1.53
CA ALA A 39 -8.04 -10.24 -0.10
C ALA A 39 -6.73 -9.80 0.54
N ALA A 40 -6.72 -8.59 1.11
CA ALA A 40 -5.63 -8.22 1.97
C ALA A 40 -5.74 -9.23 3.09
N ASP A 41 -4.61 -9.77 3.48
CA ASP A 41 -4.55 -10.62 4.66
C ASP A 41 -5.40 -9.94 5.75
N PRO A 42 -6.41 -10.59 6.33
CA PRO A 42 -7.19 -9.98 7.42
C PRO A 42 -6.28 -9.42 8.52
N ASP A 43 -5.07 -9.96 8.66
CA ASP A 43 -3.98 -9.46 9.49
C ASP A 43 -3.43 -8.07 9.08
N GLU A 44 -3.52 -7.61 7.84
CA GLU A 44 -3.03 -6.26 7.46
C GLU A 44 -3.87 -5.12 8.06
N ASP A 45 -5.18 -5.32 8.21
CA ASP A 45 -6.07 -4.34 8.86
C ASP A 45 -5.95 -4.43 10.42
N GLU A 46 -5.50 -5.56 10.98
CA GLU A 46 -5.21 -5.75 12.42
C GLU A 46 -3.75 -5.44 12.82
N ARG A 47 -2.84 -5.31 11.85
CA ARG A 47 -1.45 -4.98 12.12
C ARG A 47 -1.34 -3.57 12.70
N PRO A 48 -0.59 -3.39 13.80
CA PRO A 48 -0.39 -2.07 14.38
C PRO A 48 0.14 -1.12 13.32
N ALA A 49 -0.41 0.10 13.27
CA ALA A 49 0.00 1.15 12.35
C ALA A 49 1.53 1.20 12.29
N ARG A 50 2.10 0.87 11.12
CA ARG A 50 3.54 0.76 10.98
C ARG A 50 4.16 2.11 11.32
N ARG A 51 5.11 2.11 12.24
CA ARG A 51 5.86 3.29 12.64
C ARG A 51 6.94 3.60 11.62
N CYS A 52 7.27 4.87 11.46
CA CYS A 52 8.28 5.31 10.53
C CYS A 52 9.63 4.70 10.92
N SER A 53 10.29 4.02 9.99
CA SER A 53 11.59 3.40 10.23
C SER A 53 12.69 4.40 10.61
N ARG A 54 12.54 5.67 10.22
CA ARG A 54 13.52 6.73 10.49
C ARG A 54 13.37 7.37 11.88
N CYS A 55 12.15 7.45 12.41
CA CYS A 55 11.87 8.23 13.62
C CYS A 55 10.97 7.57 14.64
N GLY A 56 10.41 6.39 14.33
CA GLY A 56 9.44 5.70 15.17
C GLY A 56 8.08 6.39 15.27
N GLY A 57 7.85 7.48 14.55
CA GLY A 57 6.58 8.22 14.53
C GLY A 57 5.51 7.58 13.66
N GLU A 58 4.36 8.23 13.56
CA GLU A 58 3.27 7.78 12.69
C GLU A 58 3.62 7.96 11.20
N VAL A 59 3.19 6.99 10.39
CA VAL A 59 3.30 7.00 8.92
C VAL A 59 1.89 7.15 8.35
N LEU A 60 1.71 8.08 7.41
CA LEU A 60 0.41 8.27 6.74
C LEU A 60 0.16 7.25 5.64
N LEU A 61 1.21 6.82 4.96
CA LEU A 61 1.09 5.86 3.86
C LEU A 61 2.27 4.90 3.87
N HIS A 62 1.95 3.62 3.81
CA HIS A 62 2.90 2.55 3.59
C HIS A 62 2.55 1.87 2.27
N TRP A 63 3.47 1.90 1.31
CA TRP A 63 3.17 1.49 -0.06
C TRP A 63 4.22 0.53 -0.60
N ASN A 64 3.79 -0.54 -1.27
CA ASN A 64 4.70 -1.43 -1.97
C ASN A 64 5.33 -0.66 -3.14
N GLY A 65 6.65 -0.48 -3.11
CA GLY A 65 7.42 0.02 -4.25
C GLY A 65 7.26 -0.88 -5.48
N PRO A 66 7.94 -0.57 -6.60
CA PRO A 66 7.82 -1.35 -7.83
C PRO A 66 7.95 -2.85 -7.54
N LEU A 67 6.99 -3.65 -8.04
CA LEU A 67 6.77 -5.07 -7.72
C LEU A 67 8.04 -5.94 -7.70
N ILE A 68 9.04 -5.55 -8.48
CA ILE A 68 10.30 -6.28 -8.68
C ILE A 68 11.28 -6.08 -7.50
N THR A 69 11.09 -5.04 -6.69
CA THR A 69 12.08 -4.59 -5.69
C THR A 69 11.79 -5.10 -4.28
N GLY A 70 10.54 -5.47 -3.97
CA GLY A 70 10.12 -5.88 -2.62
C GLY A 70 10.30 -4.80 -1.53
N VAL A 71 10.55 -3.56 -1.94
CA VAL A 71 10.80 -2.42 -1.05
C VAL A 71 9.48 -1.79 -0.64
N TRP A 72 9.37 -1.42 0.63
CA TRP A 72 8.26 -0.63 1.13
C TRP A 72 8.64 0.86 1.19
N MET A 73 7.73 1.71 0.75
CA MET A 73 7.82 3.16 0.80
C MET A 73 6.98 3.69 1.96
N GLU A 74 7.51 4.67 2.68
CA GLU A 74 6.86 5.32 3.81
C GLU A 74 6.66 6.81 3.54
N LEU A 75 5.44 7.32 3.78
CA LEU A 75 5.17 8.75 3.86
C LEU A 75 5.11 9.19 5.32
N CYS A 76 6.20 9.74 5.83
CA CYS A 76 6.31 10.23 7.20
C CYS A 76 6.15 11.75 7.26
N PRO A 77 5.15 12.29 7.98
CA PRO A 77 4.98 13.73 8.10
C PRO A 77 6.15 14.47 8.74
N ALA A 78 6.85 13.83 9.69
CA ALA A 78 7.97 14.46 10.38
C ALA A 78 9.19 14.62 9.47
N TYR A 79 9.49 13.59 8.67
CA TYR A 79 10.69 13.57 7.84
C TYR A 79 10.45 14.06 6.42
N ASP A 80 9.26 13.88 5.84
CA ASP A 80 9.03 14.12 4.41
C ASP A 80 8.35 15.45 4.10
N ALA A 81 7.83 16.15 5.10
CA ALA A 81 7.14 17.43 4.92
C ALA A 81 8.00 18.54 4.28
N HIS A 82 9.33 18.39 4.24
CA HIS A 82 10.20 19.33 3.52
C HIS A 82 10.21 19.10 2.00
N ARG A 83 9.82 17.92 1.52
CA ARG A 83 9.82 17.57 0.09
C ARG A 83 8.50 18.02 -0.54
N PRO A 84 8.51 18.73 -1.68
CA PRO A 84 7.29 19.33 -2.25
C PRO A 84 6.14 18.34 -2.49
N ALA A 85 6.40 17.21 -3.18
CA ALA A 85 5.38 16.21 -3.48
C ALA A 85 4.83 15.53 -2.21
N ALA A 86 5.71 15.09 -1.31
CA ALA A 86 5.31 14.51 -0.04
C ALA A 86 4.50 15.50 0.81
N ARG A 87 4.92 16.77 0.87
CA ARG A 87 4.19 17.82 1.59
C ARG A 87 2.79 18.04 1.04
N ALA A 88 2.63 18.06 -0.27
CA ALA A 88 1.32 18.20 -0.91
C ALA A 88 0.42 17.00 -0.55
N PHE A 89 0.96 15.79 -0.59
CA PHE A 89 0.22 14.58 -0.24
C PHE A 89 -0.16 14.55 1.26
N ILE A 90 0.77 14.89 2.16
CA ILE A 90 0.50 15.00 3.61
C ILE A 90 -0.62 16.01 3.89
N ARG A 91 -0.62 17.16 3.19
CA ARG A 91 -1.68 18.17 3.34
C ARG A 91 -3.03 17.63 2.91
N TRP A 92 -3.09 17.01 1.73
CA TRP A 92 -4.32 16.39 1.23
C TRP A 92 -4.86 15.32 2.19
N HIS A 93 -3.99 14.47 2.74
CA HIS A 93 -4.42 13.41 3.66
C HIS A 93 -5.01 13.97 4.97
N ARG A 94 -4.50 15.10 5.45
CA ARG A 94 -4.98 15.75 6.69
C ARG A 94 -6.21 16.62 6.50
N ASP A 95 -6.60 16.87 5.27
CA ASP A 95 -7.75 17.70 4.93
C ASP A 95 -9.04 16.87 5.05
N PRO A 96 -9.98 17.25 5.95
CA PRO A 96 -11.27 16.56 6.07
C PRO A 96 -12.13 16.74 4.81
N ASP A 97 -11.95 17.84 4.07
CA ASP A 97 -12.71 18.18 2.85
C ASP A 97 -11.94 17.81 1.57
N ARG A 98 -10.93 16.95 1.70
CA ARG A 98 -10.04 16.56 0.60
C ARG A 98 -10.81 16.05 -0.62
N ASN A 99 -10.40 16.49 -1.79
CA ASN A 99 -10.96 16.02 -3.05
C ASN A 99 -10.33 14.68 -3.46
N PRO A 100 -11.08 13.57 -3.53
CA PRO A 100 -10.54 12.26 -3.92
C PRO A 100 -9.93 12.23 -5.33
N LYS A 101 -10.41 13.10 -6.23
CA LYS A 101 -9.90 13.18 -7.62
C LYS A 101 -8.47 13.70 -7.71
N ALA A 102 -7.95 14.34 -6.67
CA ALA A 102 -6.57 14.80 -6.62
C ALA A 102 -5.58 13.68 -6.28
N LEU A 103 -6.06 12.57 -5.69
CA LEU A 103 -5.20 11.49 -5.21
C LEU A 103 -4.29 10.90 -6.30
N PRO A 104 -4.77 10.56 -7.51
CA PRO A 104 -3.91 9.92 -8.51
C PRO A 104 -2.66 10.76 -8.81
N GLN A 105 -2.81 12.06 -9.04
CA GLN A 105 -1.67 12.94 -9.32
C GLN A 105 -0.74 13.05 -8.11
N LEU A 106 -1.30 13.27 -6.91
CA LEU A 106 -0.50 13.41 -5.69
C LEU A 106 0.31 12.15 -5.37
N PHE A 107 -0.28 10.98 -5.61
CA PHE A 107 0.38 9.71 -5.43
C PHE A 107 1.51 9.52 -6.44
N GLU A 108 1.27 9.74 -7.73
CA GLU A 108 2.30 9.54 -8.76
C GLU A 108 3.45 10.56 -8.60
N ASP A 109 3.17 11.85 -8.33
CA ASP A 109 4.20 12.86 -8.06
C ASP A 109 5.08 12.46 -6.87
N TRP A 110 4.46 11.96 -5.80
CA TRP A 110 5.18 11.44 -4.64
C TRP A 110 5.99 10.20 -5.03
N ALA A 111 5.37 9.18 -5.61
CA ALA A 111 6.01 7.92 -5.96
C ALA A 111 7.18 8.11 -6.95
N GLU A 112 7.07 9.00 -7.93
CA GLU A 112 8.16 9.37 -8.83
C GLU A 112 9.30 10.06 -8.10
N THR A 113 8.99 11.00 -7.20
CA THR A 113 10.00 11.63 -6.32
C THR A 113 10.67 10.58 -5.42
N MET A 114 9.91 9.58 -4.94
CA MET A 114 10.44 8.45 -4.18
C MET A 114 11.36 7.57 -5.04
N HIS A 115 11.04 7.40 -6.31
CA HIS A 115 11.87 6.62 -7.22
C HIS A 115 13.16 7.36 -7.58
N ALA A 116 13.07 8.64 -7.95
CA ALA A 116 14.18 9.46 -8.41
C ALA A 116 15.25 9.72 -7.33
N HIS A 117 14.84 9.79 -6.06
CA HIS A 117 15.77 10.05 -4.94
C HIS A 117 16.35 8.77 -4.31
N GLY A 118 16.23 7.61 -4.96
CA GLY A 118 16.94 6.38 -4.59
C GLY A 118 16.64 5.89 -3.17
N TRP A 119 15.37 5.84 -2.80
CA TRP A 119 14.97 5.67 -1.40
C TRP A 119 15.46 4.40 -0.73
N ALA A 120 15.78 4.55 0.56
CA ALA A 120 16.50 3.63 1.41
C ALA A 120 15.61 2.53 2.03
N ARG A 121 16.17 1.31 2.06
CA ARG A 121 15.60 0.08 2.63
C ARG A 121 15.15 0.26 4.08
N ALA A 122 13.85 0.13 4.35
CA ALA A 122 13.40 -0.39 5.63
C ALA A 122 13.49 -1.92 5.58
N PRO A 123 14.18 -2.60 6.52
CA PRO A 123 14.10 -4.05 6.63
C PRO A 123 12.62 -4.44 6.75
N GLN A 124 12.15 -5.40 5.94
CA GLN A 124 10.84 -5.98 6.21
C GLN A 124 10.88 -6.55 7.64
N PRO A 125 9.80 -6.36 8.44
CA PRO A 125 9.62 -7.21 9.61
C PRO A 125 9.69 -8.65 9.13
N GLU A 126 10.66 -9.42 9.63
CA GLU A 126 10.72 -10.85 9.35
C GLU A 126 9.35 -11.45 9.64
N ALA A 127 8.80 -12.16 8.66
CA ALA A 127 7.59 -12.93 8.89
C ALA A 127 7.87 -13.87 10.07
N PRO A 128 6.96 -13.99 11.05
CA PRO A 128 7.12 -14.98 12.10
C PRO A 128 7.37 -16.34 11.45
N PRO A 129 8.35 -17.13 11.95
CA PRO A 129 8.72 -18.39 11.32
C PRO A 129 7.46 -19.24 11.19
N SER A 130 7.16 -19.68 9.97
CA SER A 130 6.04 -20.57 9.73
C SER A 130 6.17 -21.79 10.64
N PRO A 131 5.10 -22.21 11.34
CA PRO A 131 5.15 -23.41 12.15
C PRO A 131 5.61 -24.58 11.26
N PRO A 132 6.54 -25.43 11.75
CA PRO A 132 7.03 -26.55 10.97
C PRO A 132 5.85 -27.40 10.51
N ALA A 133 5.83 -27.72 9.21
CA ALA A 133 4.84 -28.62 8.64
C ALA A 133 4.87 -29.94 9.41
N HIS A 134 3.86 -30.20 10.24
CA HIS A 134 3.66 -31.50 10.87
C HIS A 134 3.31 -32.50 9.77
N LEU A 135 4.34 -33.14 9.22
CA LEU A 135 4.20 -34.36 8.42
C LEU A 135 3.77 -35.49 9.37
N SER A 136 2.48 -35.53 9.71
CA SER A 136 1.85 -36.71 10.30
C SER A 136 1.78 -37.79 9.22
N LEU A 137 2.87 -38.55 9.11
CA LEU A 137 2.88 -39.85 8.43
C LEU A 137 1.96 -40.79 9.21
N VAL A 138 0.70 -40.90 8.79
CA VAL A 138 -0.16 -42.00 9.21
C VAL A 138 0.33 -43.26 8.50
N PRO A 139 0.73 -44.33 9.20
CA PRO A 139 1.02 -45.59 8.55
C PRO A 139 -0.28 -46.18 8.01
N ARG A 140 -0.33 -46.39 6.70
CA ARG A 140 -1.40 -47.11 6.01
C ARG A 140 -1.23 -48.60 6.35
N GLY A 141 -2.16 -49.17 7.09
CA GLY A 141 -2.18 -50.60 7.38
C GLY A 141 -2.54 -51.40 6.13
N GLU A 142 -1.88 -52.55 5.94
CA GLU A 142 -2.34 -53.69 5.14
C GLU A 142 -1.73 -54.97 5.73
N GLY A 143 -2.55 -56.03 5.86
CA GLY A 143 -2.11 -57.43 6.04
C GLY A 143 -2.49 -58.07 7.36
#